data_AF-A0AAV8RAQ4-F1
#
_entry.id   AF-A0AAV8RAQ4-F1
#
_cell.length_a   1.000
_cell.length_b   1.000
_cell.length_c   1.000
_cell.angle_alpha   90.00
_cell.angle_beta   90.00
_cell.angle_gamma   90.00
#
_symmetry.space_group_name_H-M   'P 1'
#
loop_
_entity.id
_entity.type
_entity.pdbx_description
1 polymer ?
#
loop_
_entity_poly.entity_id
_entity_poly.type
_entity_poly.pdbx_seq_one_letter_code
_entity_poly.pdbx_strand_id
1 'polypeptide(L)'
;MSSTVDAAGEPIPTSAVLMAAAKHITQRCRAENVAFIKCKKKDANPEKCLDKGRQVTSCVLNLLKELHQKCPKEMDAYAGCMNYYTNEFDLCRKEQEAFEKIIRTRISETKLP
;
A
#
# COMPACT_ATOMS: atom_id res chain seq x y z
N MET A 1 -8.83 -11.71 -13.14
CA MET A 1 -8.08 -10.60 -12.52
C MET A 1 -6.94 -11.19 -11.71
N SER A 2 -5.77 -10.56 -11.73
CA SER A 2 -4.60 -11.02 -10.96
C SER A 2 -4.82 -10.73 -9.47
N SER A 3 -4.58 -11.72 -8.61
CA SER A 3 -4.68 -11.60 -7.15
C SER A 3 -3.58 -10.68 -6.61
N THR A 4 -3.87 -9.89 -5.58
CA THR A 4 -2.87 -9.06 -4.89
C THR A 4 -1.99 -9.83 -3.90
N VAL A 5 -2.27 -11.11 -3.69
CA VAL A 5 -1.48 -12.05 -2.88
C VAL A 5 -1.01 -13.25 -3.69
N ASP A 6 0.07 -13.89 -3.24
CA ASP A 6 0.57 -15.15 -3.79
C ASP A 6 -0.24 -16.36 -3.34
N ALA A 7 0.18 -17.57 -3.73
CA ALA A 7 -0.49 -18.81 -3.38
C ALA A 7 -0.48 -19.12 -1.87
N ALA A 8 0.45 -18.53 -1.10
CA ALA A 8 0.51 -18.65 0.36
C ALA A 8 -0.30 -17.55 1.07
N GLY A 9 -0.88 -16.60 0.33
CA GLY A 9 -1.59 -15.46 0.88
C GLY A 9 -0.68 -14.32 1.34
N GLU A 10 0.60 -14.32 0.95
CA GLU A 10 1.52 -13.21 1.21
C GLU A 10 1.35 -12.11 0.15
N PRO A 11 1.42 -10.82 0.54
CA PRO A 11 1.19 -9.72 -0.37
C PRO A 11 2.29 -9.60 -1.42
N ILE A 12 1.90 -9.39 -2.68
CA ILE A 12 2.83 -9.14 -3.78
C ILE A 12 2.89 -7.62 -4.04
N PRO A 13 3.99 -6.93 -3.70
CA PRO A 13 4.09 -5.48 -3.81
C PRO A 13 4.40 -5.04 -5.26
N THR A 14 3.53 -5.39 -6.22
CA THR A 14 3.64 -4.86 -7.59
C THR A 14 3.38 -3.36 -7.61
N SER A 15 3.76 -2.68 -8.70
CA SER A 15 3.53 -1.24 -8.84
C SER A 15 2.06 -0.86 -8.65
N ALA A 16 1.14 -1.63 -9.23
CA ALA A 16 -0.30 -1.40 -9.12
C ALA A 16 -0.84 -1.59 -7.70
N VAL A 17 -0.36 -2.62 -6.98
CA VAL A 17 -0.74 -2.87 -5.58
C VAL A 17 -0.24 -1.75 -4.67
N LEU A 18 1.02 -1.35 -4.83
CA LEU A 18 1.59 -0.25 -4.06
C LEU A 18 0.88 1.08 -4.36
N MET A 19 0.49 1.33 -5.61
CA MET A 19 -0.22 2.55 -5.98
C MET A 19 -1.64 2.58 -5.43
N ALA A 20 -2.37 1.47 -5.53
CA ALA A 20 -3.70 1.32 -4.95
C ALA A 20 -3.69 1.57 -3.42
N ALA A 21 -2.64 1.11 -2.73
CA ALA A 21 -2.49 1.28 -1.28
C ALA A 21 -1.76 2.56 -0.84
N ALA A 22 -1.29 3.41 -1.76
CA ALA A 22 -0.36 4.52 -1.46
C ALA A 22 -0.88 5.48 -0.37
N LYS A 23 -2.19 5.75 -0.39
CA LYS A 23 -2.87 6.60 0.60
C LYS A 23 -2.79 6.02 2.01
N HIS A 24 -3.06 4.72 2.16
CA HIS A 24 -2.98 4.01 3.44
C HIS A 24 -1.52 3.85 3.89
N ILE A 25 -0.59 3.58 2.97
CA ILE A 25 0.86 3.52 3.27
C ILE A 25 1.35 4.86 3.84
N THR A 26 0.92 5.97 3.25
CA THR A 26 1.30 7.32 3.70
C THR A 26 0.85 7.60 5.12
N GLN A 27 -0.30 7.06 5.54
CA GLN A 27 -0.82 7.26 6.88
C GLN A 27 -0.25 6.28 7.89
N ARG A 28 -0.34 4.98 7.59
CA ARG A 28 -0.02 3.90 8.51
C ARG A 28 1.48 3.75 8.72
N CYS A 29 2.28 3.91 7.67
CA CYS A 29 3.73 3.74 7.70
C CYS A 29 4.48 5.09 7.64
N ARG A 30 3.82 6.18 8.07
CA ARG A 30 4.40 7.54 7.99
C ARG A 30 5.71 7.66 8.76
N ALA A 31 5.76 7.09 9.97
CA ALA A 31 6.89 7.25 10.87
C ALA A 31 8.15 6.57 10.29
N GLU A 32 8.00 5.34 9.80
CA GLU A 32 9.03 4.53 9.17
C GLU A 32 9.53 5.21 7.88
N ASN A 33 8.61 5.66 7.02
CA ASN A 33 8.94 6.34 5.78
C ASN A 33 9.73 7.64 6.03
N VAL A 34 9.28 8.46 6.98
CA VAL A 34 9.98 9.71 7.34
C VAL A 34 11.35 9.42 7.95
N ALA A 35 11.49 8.39 8.78
CA ALA A 35 12.76 7.99 9.37
C ALA A 35 13.77 7.52 8.29
N PHE A 36 13.31 6.73 7.31
CA PHE A 36 14.13 6.29 6.19
C PHE A 36 14.57 7.46 5.30
N ILE A 37 13.65 8.34 4.90
CA ILE A 37 13.96 9.52 4.08
C ILE A 37 14.93 10.46 4.82
N LYS A 38 14.72 10.70 6.12
CA LYS A 38 15.65 11.52 6.93
C LYS A 38 17.05 10.90 6.99
N CYS A 39 17.15 9.57 7.06
CA CYS A 39 18.45 8.88 7.02
C CYS A 39 19.15 9.08 5.67
N LYS A 40 18.44 8.83 4.56
CA LYS A 40 18.97 9.01 3.19
C LYS A 40 19.34 10.47 2.86
N LYS A 41 18.67 11.45 3.46
CA LYS A 41 19.03 12.87 3.35
C LYS A 41 20.33 13.22 4.08
N LYS A 42 20.68 12.49 5.13
CA LYS A 42 21.93 12.70 5.89
C LYS A 42 23.12 11.99 5.26
N ASP A 43 22.89 10.82 4.67
CA ASP A 43 23.94 10.00 4.07
C ASP A 43 23.43 9.26 2.83
N ALA A 44 24.14 9.42 1.71
CA ALA A 44 23.81 8.78 0.44
C ALA A 44 24.12 7.27 0.45
N ASN A 45 25.00 6.78 1.33
CA ASN A 45 25.37 5.37 1.41
C ASN A 45 24.13 4.51 1.73
N PRO A 46 23.74 3.57 0.84
CA PRO A 46 22.55 2.74 1.05
C PRO A 46 22.63 1.84 2.29
N GLU A 47 23.82 1.40 2.70
CA GLU A 47 24.00 0.47 3.83
C GLU A 47 23.65 1.11 5.18
N LYS A 48 23.85 2.42 5.31
CA LYS A 48 23.64 3.17 6.55
C LYS A 48 22.18 3.26 6.99
N CYS A 49 21.25 2.97 6.09
CA CYS A 49 19.81 3.06 6.33
C CYS A 49 19.07 1.73 6.15
N LEU A 50 19.79 0.60 6.07
CA LEU A 50 19.18 -0.72 5.85
C LEU A 50 18.21 -1.12 6.96
N ASP A 51 18.52 -0.79 8.21
CA ASP A 51 17.65 -1.01 9.36
C ASP A 51 16.28 -0.31 9.18
N LYS A 52 16.30 0.97 8.79
CA LYS A 52 15.07 1.74 8.51
C LYS A 52 14.37 1.27 7.25
N GLY A 53 15.12 0.85 6.24
CA GLY A 53 14.56 0.25 5.03
C GLY A 53 13.77 -1.02 5.35
N ARG A 54 14.31 -1.90 6.20
CA ARG A 54 13.60 -3.10 6.68
C ARG A 54 12.33 -2.74 7.46
N GLN A 55 12.36 -1.70 8.29
CA GLN A 55 11.18 -1.23 9.02
C GLN A 55 10.08 -0.74 8.07
N VAL A 56 10.44 0.04 7.04
CA VAL A 56 9.51 0.48 5.98
C VAL A 56 8.90 -0.73 5.29
N THR A 57 9.73 -1.66 4.78
CA THR A 57 9.24 -2.84 4.07
C THR A 57 8.34 -3.70 4.95
N SER A 58 8.71 -3.92 6.22
CA SER A 58 7.90 -4.70 7.15
C SER A 58 6.54 -4.03 7.41
N CYS A 59 6.50 -2.72 7.64
CA CYS A 59 5.24 -1.98 7.82
C CYS A 59 4.35 -2.09 6.58
N VAL A 60 4.91 -1.87 5.38
CA VAL A 60 4.15 -1.88 4.13
C VAL A 60 3.61 -3.28 3.84
N LEU A 61 4.41 -4.35 3.96
CA LEU A 61 3.92 -5.70 3.71
C LEU A 61 2.83 -6.11 4.71
N ASN A 62 2.98 -5.78 6.00
CA ASN A 62 1.93 -6.03 6.98
C ASN A 62 0.63 -5.29 6.65
N LEU A 63 0.72 -4.04 6.20
CA LEU A 63 -0.45 -3.28 5.75
C LEU A 63 -1.10 -3.91 4.52
N LEU A 64 -0.33 -4.27 3.49
CA LEU A 64 -0.88 -4.89 2.28
C LEU A 64 -1.60 -6.21 2.60
N LYS A 65 -1.03 -7.01 3.50
CA LYS A 65 -1.66 -8.23 4.00
C LYS A 65 -2.98 -7.94 4.72
N GLU A 66 -3.01 -6.95 5.60
CA GLU A 66 -4.22 -6.52 6.32
C GLU A 66 -5.31 -6.02 5.36
N LEU A 67 -4.94 -5.19 4.37
CA LEU A 67 -5.87 -4.68 3.35
C LEU A 67 -6.48 -5.83 2.54
N HIS A 68 -5.66 -6.77 2.07
CA HIS A 68 -6.18 -7.91 1.32
C HIS A 68 -7.09 -8.80 2.18
N GLN A 69 -6.72 -9.07 3.43
CA GLN A 69 -7.56 -9.88 4.33
C GLN A 69 -8.92 -9.24 4.63
N LYS A 70 -8.98 -7.92 4.78
CA LYS A 70 -10.20 -7.20 5.15
C LYS A 70 -11.07 -6.84 3.96
N CYS A 71 -10.50 -6.58 2.79
CA CYS A 71 -11.22 -6.19 1.57
C CYS A 71 -10.60 -6.81 0.31
N PRO A 72 -10.60 -8.16 0.19
CA PRO A 72 -9.87 -8.84 -0.88
C PRO A 72 -10.42 -8.47 -2.26
N LYS A 73 -11.75 -8.49 -2.41
CA LYS A 73 -12.43 -8.24 -3.70
C LYS A 73 -12.20 -6.83 -4.20
N GLU A 74 -12.35 -5.83 -3.32
CA GLU A 74 -12.21 -4.43 -3.67
C GLU A 74 -10.74 -4.05 -3.91
N MET A 75 -9.81 -4.61 -3.13
CA MET A 75 -8.38 -4.43 -3.35
C MET A 75 -7.93 -5.01 -4.69
N ASP A 76 -8.33 -6.24 -5.01
CA ASP A 76 -8.01 -6.89 -6.27
C ASP A 76 -8.62 -6.15 -7.48
N ALA A 77 -9.85 -5.65 -7.35
CA ALA A 77 -10.49 -4.85 -8.39
C ALA A 77 -9.75 -3.52 -8.63
N TYR A 78 -9.39 -2.82 -7.57
CA TYR A 78 -8.71 -1.53 -7.67
C TYR A 78 -7.26 -1.67 -8.18
N ALA A 79 -6.50 -2.62 -7.64
CA ALA A 79 -5.17 -2.93 -8.13
C ALA A 79 -5.22 -3.46 -9.58
N GLY A 80 -6.25 -4.22 -9.95
CA GLY A 80 -6.48 -4.66 -11.33
C GLY A 80 -6.70 -3.50 -12.29
N CYS A 81 -7.52 -2.51 -11.89
CA CYS A 81 -7.72 -1.29 -12.66
C CYS A 81 -6.41 -0.49 -12.80
N MET A 82 -5.69 -0.30 -11.69
CA MET A 82 -4.39 0.36 -11.68
C MET A 82 -3.40 -0.31 -12.63
N ASN A 83 -3.35 -1.64 -12.64
CA ASN A 83 -2.48 -2.36 -13.55
C ASN A 83 -2.90 -2.16 -15.02
N TYR A 84 -4.20 -2.16 -15.32
CA TYR A 84 -4.71 -1.98 -16.68
C TYR A 84 -4.42 -0.57 -17.24
N TYR A 85 -4.63 0.47 -16.42
CA TYR A 85 -4.41 1.86 -16.82
C TYR A 85 -3.04 2.42 -16.40
N THR A 86 -2.05 1.55 -16.16
CA THR A 86 -0.66 1.96 -15.84
C THR A 86 -0.59 2.99 -14.70
N ASN A 87 -1.33 2.74 -13.62
CA ASN A 87 -1.42 3.55 -12.42
C ASN A 87 -2.09 4.93 -12.59
N GLU A 88 -2.92 5.12 -13.63
CA GLU A 88 -3.71 6.34 -13.81
C GLU A 88 -4.94 6.36 -12.89
N PHE A 89 -4.92 7.24 -11.89
CA PHE A 89 -5.94 7.28 -10.85
C PHE A 89 -7.31 7.73 -11.37
N ASP A 90 -7.34 8.68 -12.30
CA ASP A 90 -8.59 9.26 -12.79
C ASP A 90 -9.44 8.26 -13.55
N LEU A 91 -8.82 7.22 -14.12
CA LEU A 91 -9.51 6.14 -14.83
C LEU A 91 -10.03 5.03 -13.89
N CYS A 92 -9.68 5.07 -12.60
CA CYS A 92 -10.00 4.03 -11.61
C CYS A 92 -10.77 4.56 -10.38
N ARG A 93 -11.38 5.76 -10.47
CA ARG A 93 -12.08 6.38 -9.33
C ARG A 93 -13.24 5.54 -8.80
N LYS A 94 -13.93 4.82 -9.66
CA LYS A 94 -15.05 3.94 -9.27
C LYS A 94 -14.58 2.81 -8.36
N GLU A 95 -13.50 2.12 -8.75
CA GLU A 95 -12.89 1.05 -7.96
C GLU A 95 -12.27 1.60 -6.68
N GLN A 96 -11.64 2.78 -6.75
CA GLN A 96 -11.11 3.48 -5.57
C GLN A 96 -12.20 3.76 -4.53
N GLU A 97 -13.34 4.33 -4.95
CA GLU A 97 -14.45 4.66 -4.05
C GLU A 97 -15.02 3.40 -3.37
N ALA A 98 -15.14 2.30 -4.11
CA ALA A 98 -15.59 1.03 -3.57
C ALA A 98 -14.61 0.49 -2.50
N PHE A 99 -13.30 0.53 -2.80
CA PHE A 99 -12.24 0.12 -1.89
C PHE A 99 -12.23 0.97 -0.60
N GLU A 100 -12.22 2.29 -0.73
CA GLU A 100 -12.18 3.23 0.40
C GLU A 100 -13.42 3.14 1.28
N LYS A 101 -14.61 2.93 0.69
CA LYS A 101 -15.86 2.76 1.43
C LYS A 101 -15.81 1.53 2.34
N ILE A 102 -15.30 0.42 1.84
CA ILE A 102 -15.18 -0.83 2.61
C ILE A 102 -14.12 -0.69 3.69
N ILE A 103 -12.95 -0.10 3.37
CA ILE A 103 -11.89 0.14 4.37
C ILE A 103 -12.41 0.98 5.52
N ARG A 104 -13.10 2.09 5.25
CA ARG A 104 -13.65 2.97 6.29
C ARG A 104 -14.66 2.26 7.20
N THR A 105 -15.30 1.21 6.70
CA THR A 105 -16.27 0.40 7.45
C THR A 105 -15.59 -0.72 8.26
N ARG A 106 -14.53 -1.32 7.73
CA ARG A 106 -13.90 -2.54 8.29
C ARG A 106 -12.60 -2.28 9.06
N ILE A 107 -11.95 -1.17 8.78
CA ILE A 107 -10.77 -0.68 9.48
C ILE A 107 -11.27 0.57 10.21
N SER A 108 -11.14 0.59 11.53
CA SER A 108 -11.36 1.79 12.35
C SER A 108 -10.24 2.81 12.09
N GLU A 109 -9.99 3.12 10.82
CA GLU A 109 -9.13 4.19 10.38
C GLU A 109 -9.90 5.49 10.53
N THR A 110 -9.45 6.29 11.49
CA THR A 110 -9.86 7.67 11.72
C THR A 110 -9.99 8.39 10.39
N LYS A 111 -11.20 8.92 10.15
CA LYS A 111 -11.63 9.69 8.98
C LYS A 111 -10.46 10.39 8.27
N LEU A 112 -10.05 9.80 7.17
CA LEU A 112 -9.16 10.37 6.17
C LEU A 112 -9.81 11.65 5.64
N PRO A 113 -9.16 12.84 5.77
CA PRO A 113 -9.71 14.09 5.26
C PRO A 113 -9.92 14.04 3.74
#